data_AF-A0A1Y1ZR33-F1
#
_entry.id   AF-A0A1Y1ZR33-F1
#
_cell.length_a   1.000
_cell.length_b   1.000
_cell.length_c   1.000
_cell.angle_alpha   90.00
_cell.angle_beta   90.00
_cell.angle_gamma   90.00
#
_symmetry.space_group_name_H-M   'P 1'
#
loop_
_entity.id
_entity.type
_entity.pdbx_description
1 polymer ?
#
loop_
_entity_poly.entity_id
_entity_poly.type
_entity_poly.pdbx_seq_one_letter_code
_entity_poly.pdbx_strand_id
1 'polypeptide(L)'
;MQLDSSFQYSVLQKIQKANTLSPMGLEDVVETARQMRVGTAWKTASHSFGSEVGSVIVEIPGLDTEYTYESDGTTIRDGALILDRRDLEEFFEELISSLIGMVESVISRFRQQHSGTEKVSSLVLAGEFGSIPYVEDQIRTRCQNFGISKIVVPPDPTLAVCKGGLLRLIEHVKAESRGNKAVEIGSKPESHGTSYGFLMKRATFGPNDPESSLATQDPLDGKFYITNHIEWTLTAGNISASQKFRRKFAPPTSENPYPPRVFPTPIFSSEESKDALPRILDSECRLLCNIEVDISSLPLSMFKLKNRHWYNRGPMYYVVDFEVKLLVDPQRGDLSFEFWHQDVRMKDDCITVKWYSKEESDQFIKEKLENGNTPQVS
;
A
#
# COMPACT_ATOMS: atom_id res chain seq x y z
N MET A 1 -19.99 0.59 -8.83
CA MET A 1 -19.94 -0.60 -9.72
C MET A 1 -20.85 -1.73 -9.25
N GLN A 2 -20.92 -2.04 -7.95
CA GLN A 2 -21.76 -3.14 -7.46
C GLN A 2 -23.27 -2.77 -7.46
N LEU A 3 -23.67 -1.55 -7.09
CA LEU A 3 -25.08 -1.08 -7.10
C LEU A 3 -25.75 -1.22 -8.49
N ASP A 4 -25.12 -0.63 -9.51
CA ASP A 4 -25.67 -0.63 -10.87
C ASP A 4 -25.74 -2.04 -11.47
N SER A 5 -24.84 -2.92 -11.04
CA SER A 5 -24.85 -4.32 -11.45
C SER A 5 -26.00 -5.09 -10.80
N SER A 6 -26.23 -4.89 -9.49
CA SER A 6 -27.34 -5.51 -8.76
C SER A 6 -28.70 -5.02 -9.31
N PHE A 7 -28.82 -3.73 -9.62
CA PHE A 7 -29.99 -3.17 -10.30
C PHE A 7 -30.22 -3.81 -11.66
N GLN A 8 -29.20 -3.85 -12.53
CA GLN A 8 -29.31 -4.45 -13.87
C GLN A 8 -29.75 -5.91 -13.79
N TYR A 9 -29.19 -6.68 -12.86
CA TYR A 9 -29.52 -8.09 -12.68
C TYR A 9 -30.97 -8.28 -12.21
N SER A 10 -31.43 -7.51 -11.23
CA SER A 10 -32.80 -7.60 -10.74
C SER A 10 -33.81 -7.20 -11.81
N VAL A 11 -33.58 -6.08 -12.52
CA VAL A 11 -34.43 -5.63 -13.61
C VAL A 11 -34.50 -6.67 -14.73
N LEU A 12 -33.36 -7.28 -15.09
CA LEU A 12 -33.33 -8.35 -16.08
C LEU A 12 -34.23 -9.52 -15.66
N GLN A 13 -34.15 -9.97 -14.41
CA GLN A 13 -35.00 -11.05 -13.90
C GLN A 13 -36.49 -10.67 -13.93
N LYS A 14 -36.84 -9.45 -13.49
CA LYS A 14 -38.22 -8.94 -13.50
C LYS A 14 -38.78 -8.90 -14.93
N ILE A 15 -38.01 -8.35 -15.89
CA ILE A 15 -38.40 -8.26 -17.30
C ILE A 15 -38.51 -9.63 -17.95
N GLN A 16 -37.54 -10.54 -17.73
CA GLN A 16 -37.58 -11.90 -18.28
C GLN A 16 -38.80 -12.68 -17.80
N LYS A 17 -39.10 -12.58 -16.50
CA LYS A 17 -40.26 -13.25 -15.90
C LYS A 17 -41.57 -12.70 -16.45
N ALA A 18 -41.69 -11.38 -16.52
CA ALA A 18 -42.88 -10.73 -17.06
C ALA A 18 -43.06 -11.03 -18.56
N ASN A 19 -41.98 -11.01 -19.37
CA ASN A 19 -42.01 -11.37 -20.79
C ASN A 19 -42.40 -12.84 -21.04
N THR A 20 -42.08 -13.75 -20.10
CA THR A 20 -42.50 -15.15 -20.17
C THR A 20 -44.01 -15.31 -19.96
N LEU A 21 -44.61 -14.47 -19.11
CA LEU A 21 -46.03 -14.56 -18.74
C LEU A 21 -46.93 -13.69 -19.64
N SER A 22 -46.43 -12.54 -20.08
CA SER A 22 -47.11 -11.61 -20.98
C SER A 22 -46.07 -11.03 -21.95
N PRO A 23 -45.98 -11.55 -23.19
CA PRO A 23 -44.95 -11.17 -24.15
C PRO A 23 -44.88 -9.66 -24.38
N MET A 24 -43.67 -9.10 -24.25
CA MET A 24 -43.40 -7.66 -24.31
C MET A 24 -43.00 -7.16 -25.70
N GLY A 25 -42.62 -8.06 -26.61
CA GLY A 25 -42.15 -7.69 -27.96
C GLY A 25 -40.76 -7.05 -28.01
N LEU A 26 -39.99 -7.11 -26.93
CA LEU A 26 -38.62 -6.60 -26.87
C LEU A 26 -37.66 -7.50 -27.66
N GLU A 27 -36.81 -6.91 -28.50
CA GLU A 27 -35.81 -7.65 -29.31
C GLU A 27 -34.72 -8.29 -28.44
N ASP A 28 -34.21 -7.54 -27.46
CA ASP A 28 -33.16 -7.99 -26.52
C ASP A 28 -33.41 -7.43 -25.11
N VAL A 29 -33.91 -8.31 -24.23
CA VAL A 29 -34.17 -7.99 -22.82
C VAL A 29 -32.90 -7.74 -22.00
N VAL A 30 -31.76 -8.31 -22.38
CA VAL A 30 -30.48 -8.08 -21.70
C VAL A 30 -29.96 -6.68 -21.99
N GLU A 31 -29.99 -6.30 -23.26
CA GLU A 31 -29.62 -4.96 -23.69
C GLU A 31 -30.57 -3.89 -23.12
N THR A 32 -31.87 -4.19 -23.06
CA THR A 32 -32.87 -3.31 -22.43
C THR A 32 -32.53 -3.05 -20.95
N ALA A 33 -32.23 -4.09 -20.17
CA ALA A 33 -31.83 -3.94 -18.78
C ALA A 33 -30.52 -3.14 -18.63
N ARG A 34 -29.56 -3.32 -19.55
CA ARG A 34 -28.31 -2.53 -19.59
C ARG A 34 -28.59 -1.05 -19.85
N GLN A 35 -29.53 -0.73 -20.75
CA GLN A 35 -29.91 0.65 -21.04
C GLN A 35 -30.59 1.30 -19.83
N MET A 36 -31.49 0.58 -19.14
CA MET A 36 -32.12 1.06 -17.90
C MET A 36 -31.08 1.40 -16.83
N ARG A 37 -30.03 0.59 -16.68
CA ARG A 37 -28.92 0.85 -15.74
C ARG A 37 -28.21 2.18 -16.02
N VAL A 38 -28.00 2.53 -17.29
CA VAL A 38 -27.27 3.75 -17.66
C VAL A 38 -28.21 4.97 -17.70
N GLY A 39 -29.52 4.73 -17.69
CA GLY A 39 -30.58 5.73 -17.75
C GLY A 39 -30.54 6.75 -16.61
N THR A 40 -30.99 7.97 -16.93
CA THR A 40 -31.02 9.10 -15.99
C THR A 40 -32.02 8.89 -14.86
N ALA A 41 -33.13 8.19 -15.12
CA ALA A 41 -34.15 7.87 -14.12
C ALA A 41 -33.56 7.06 -12.96
N TRP A 42 -32.88 5.94 -13.27
CA TRP A 42 -32.20 5.13 -12.27
C TRP A 42 -31.11 5.90 -11.52
N LYS A 43 -30.21 6.59 -12.25
CA LYS A 43 -29.12 7.35 -11.62
C LYS A 43 -29.63 8.44 -10.68
N THR A 44 -30.65 9.19 -11.10
CA THR A 44 -31.22 10.25 -10.26
C THR A 44 -31.85 9.64 -9.01
N ALA A 45 -32.65 8.59 -9.18
CA ALA A 45 -33.34 7.93 -8.09
C ALA A 45 -32.38 7.29 -7.07
N SER A 46 -31.31 6.63 -7.54
CA SER A 46 -30.32 6.00 -6.66
C SER A 46 -29.51 7.03 -5.88
N HIS A 47 -29.17 8.16 -6.50
CA HIS A 47 -28.47 9.27 -5.82
C HIS A 47 -29.35 10.02 -4.81
N SER A 48 -30.65 10.18 -5.10
CA SER A 48 -31.60 10.85 -4.18
C SER A 48 -32.25 9.89 -3.18
N PHE A 49 -31.88 8.62 -3.14
CA PHE A 49 -32.55 7.65 -2.28
C PHE A 49 -32.36 8.00 -0.81
N GLY A 50 -33.47 8.05 -0.06
CA GLY A 50 -33.52 8.46 1.34
C GLY A 50 -34.02 9.90 1.58
N SER A 51 -34.09 10.77 0.56
CA SER A 51 -34.74 12.09 0.67
C SER A 51 -36.18 12.02 0.15
N GLU A 52 -37.14 11.65 1.02
CA GLU A 52 -38.59 11.63 0.76
C GLU A 52 -39.04 11.06 -0.62
N VAL A 53 -38.33 10.05 -1.14
CA VAL A 53 -38.70 9.43 -2.42
C VAL A 53 -39.76 8.38 -2.17
N GLY A 54 -40.90 8.49 -2.85
CA GLY A 54 -41.91 7.44 -2.98
C GLY A 54 -41.44 6.33 -3.93
N SER A 55 -42.35 5.77 -4.72
CA SER A 55 -41.97 4.84 -5.77
C SER A 55 -41.15 5.53 -6.87
N VAL A 56 -40.17 4.82 -7.42
CA VAL A 56 -39.33 5.28 -8.52
C VAL A 56 -39.84 4.67 -9.82
N ILE A 57 -40.00 5.49 -10.85
CA ILE A 57 -40.45 5.06 -12.17
C ILE A 57 -39.25 5.05 -13.10
N VAL A 58 -38.97 3.89 -13.70
CA VAL A 58 -37.87 3.70 -14.66
C VAL A 58 -38.46 3.20 -15.98
N GLU A 59 -38.38 4.01 -17.02
CA GLU A 59 -38.85 3.66 -18.37
C GLU A 59 -38.13 2.40 -18.88
N ILE A 60 -38.87 1.51 -19.55
CA ILE A 60 -38.32 0.31 -20.20
C ILE A 60 -38.13 0.65 -21.69
N PRO A 61 -36.88 0.81 -22.18
CA PRO A 61 -36.63 1.19 -23.56
C PRO A 61 -37.25 0.22 -24.57
N GLY A 62 -37.99 0.76 -25.55
CA GLY A 62 -38.60 -0.03 -26.61
C GLY A 62 -39.87 -0.79 -26.20
N LEU A 63 -40.36 -0.63 -24.97
CA LEU A 63 -41.63 -1.19 -24.54
C LEU A 63 -42.80 -0.27 -24.93
N ASP A 64 -43.91 -0.86 -25.35
CA ASP A 64 -45.14 -0.12 -25.66
C ASP A 64 -45.67 0.59 -24.40
N THR A 65 -46.06 1.86 -24.55
CA THR A 65 -46.69 2.65 -23.49
C THR A 65 -48.05 2.12 -23.08
N GLU A 66 -48.70 1.26 -23.85
CA GLU A 66 -49.94 0.58 -23.45
C GLU A 66 -49.66 -0.69 -22.62
N TYR A 67 -48.41 -1.15 -22.56
CA TYR A 67 -48.06 -2.36 -21.83
C TYR A 67 -48.16 -2.14 -20.32
N THR A 68 -49.01 -2.95 -19.68
CA THR A 68 -49.18 -3.00 -18.22
C THR A 68 -49.10 -4.43 -17.74
N TYR A 69 -48.36 -4.64 -16.65
CA TYR A 69 -48.19 -5.94 -16.02
C TYR A 69 -48.05 -5.77 -14.50
N GLU A 70 -48.82 -6.53 -13.73
CA GLU A 70 -48.73 -6.51 -12.28
C GLU A 70 -48.81 -7.93 -11.74
N SER A 71 -47.68 -8.45 -11.23
CA SER A 71 -47.61 -9.78 -10.63
C SER A 71 -46.29 -9.94 -9.85
N ASP A 72 -46.32 -10.77 -8.80
CA ASP A 72 -45.13 -11.24 -8.06
C ASP A 72 -44.09 -10.14 -7.73
N GLY A 73 -44.54 -9.00 -7.19
CA GLY A 73 -43.64 -7.90 -6.80
C GLY A 73 -42.98 -7.16 -7.99
N THR A 74 -43.50 -7.36 -9.20
CA THR A 74 -43.14 -6.59 -10.39
C THR A 74 -44.36 -5.81 -10.86
N THR A 75 -44.22 -4.49 -10.93
CA THR A 75 -45.26 -3.60 -11.43
C THR A 75 -44.70 -2.82 -12.61
N ILE A 76 -45.23 -3.09 -13.80
CA ILE A 76 -44.97 -2.33 -15.02
C ILE A 76 -46.28 -1.63 -15.39
N ARG A 77 -46.23 -0.31 -15.52
CA ARG A 77 -47.38 0.50 -15.94
C ARG A 77 -46.88 1.50 -16.97
N ASP A 78 -47.69 1.70 -18.00
CA ASP A 78 -47.42 2.64 -19.07
C ASP A 78 -46.03 2.46 -19.72
N GLY A 79 -45.58 1.21 -19.90
CA GLY A 79 -44.25 0.90 -20.43
C GLY A 79 -43.07 1.18 -19.46
N ALA A 80 -43.33 1.48 -18.18
CA ALA A 80 -42.30 1.78 -17.19
C ALA A 80 -42.34 0.83 -15.98
N LEU A 81 -41.17 0.47 -15.47
CA LEU A 81 -41.00 -0.30 -14.24
C LEU A 81 -41.17 0.61 -13.03
N ILE A 82 -42.10 0.25 -12.15
CA ILE A 82 -42.31 0.91 -10.86
C ILE A 82 -41.55 0.14 -9.80
N LEU A 83 -40.58 0.80 -9.17
CA LEU A 83 -39.79 0.28 -8.06
C LEU A 83 -40.34 0.87 -6.77
N ASP A 84 -40.72 -0.01 -5.84
CA ASP A 84 -41.12 0.43 -4.51
C ASP A 84 -39.89 0.65 -3.60
N ARG A 85 -40.14 1.13 -2.39
CA ARG A 85 -39.06 1.35 -1.42
C ARG A 85 -38.30 0.07 -1.09
N ARG A 86 -38.97 -1.08 -1.02
CA ARG A 86 -38.36 -2.36 -0.65
C ARG A 86 -37.41 -2.84 -1.74
N ASP A 87 -37.79 -2.69 -3.01
CA ASP A 87 -36.93 -2.97 -4.16
C ASP A 87 -35.63 -2.16 -4.07
N LEU A 88 -35.75 -0.87 -3.76
CA LEU A 88 -34.58 0.01 -3.61
C LEU A 88 -33.72 -0.41 -2.41
N GLU A 89 -34.31 -0.65 -1.25
CA GLU A 89 -33.59 -1.08 -0.04
C GLU A 89 -32.78 -2.36 -0.30
N GLU A 90 -33.34 -3.33 -1.03
CA GLU A 90 -32.66 -4.58 -1.40
C GLU A 90 -31.40 -4.34 -2.25
N PHE A 91 -31.46 -3.41 -3.21
CA PHE A 91 -30.29 -3.06 -4.03
C PHE A 91 -29.14 -2.45 -3.21
N PHE A 92 -29.47 -1.75 -2.12
CA PHE A 92 -28.48 -1.12 -1.25
C PHE A 92 -27.98 -2.05 -0.13
N GLU A 93 -28.70 -3.10 0.24
CA GLU A 93 -28.35 -3.93 1.40
C GLU A 93 -27.01 -4.66 1.25
N GLU A 94 -26.71 -5.21 0.06
CA GLU A 94 -25.42 -5.85 -0.21
C GLU A 94 -24.25 -4.87 -0.07
N LEU A 95 -24.44 -3.64 -0.57
CA LEU A 95 -23.43 -2.58 -0.50
C LEU A 95 -23.23 -2.12 0.93
N ILE A 96 -24.31 -1.88 1.67
CA ILE A 96 -24.26 -1.45 3.06
C ILE A 96 -23.58 -2.53 3.89
N SER A 97 -23.95 -3.80 3.71
CA SER A 97 -23.32 -4.92 4.42
C SER A 97 -21.82 -5.01 4.13
N SER A 98 -21.41 -4.83 2.87
CA SER A 98 -20.00 -4.78 2.49
C SER A 98 -19.25 -3.60 3.13
N LEU A 99 -19.83 -2.40 3.08
CA LEU A 99 -19.26 -1.19 3.68
C LEU A 99 -19.09 -1.34 5.19
N ILE A 100 -20.10 -1.87 5.87
CA ILE A 100 -20.08 -2.11 7.32
C ILE A 100 -19.01 -3.16 7.68
N GLY A 101 -18.91 -4.26 6.93
CA GLY A 101 -17.88 -5.27 7.15
C GLY A 101 -16.45 -4.71 6.99
N MET A 102 -16.24 -3.80 6.04
CA MET A 102 -14.94 -3.10 5.91
C MET A 102 -14.65 -2.21 7.11
N VAL A 103 -15.63 -1.43 7.59
CA VAL A 103 -15.47 -0.59 8.79
C VAL A 103 -15.14 -1.45 10.00
N GLU A 104 -15.86 -2.56 10.21
CA GLU A 104 -15.62 -3.48 11.32
C GLU A 104 -14.22 -4.10 11.27
N SER A 105 -13.76 -4.51 10.09
CA SER A 105 -12.40 -5.04 9.89
C SER A 105 -11.31 -4.03 10.26
N VAL A 106 -11.47 -2.78 9.83
CA VAL A 106 -10.52 -1.69 10.14
C VAL A 106 -10.49 -1.42 11.65
N ILE A 107 -11.65 -1.32 12.30
CA ILE A 107 -11.75 -1.08 13.75
C ILE A 107 -11.15 -2.25 14.53
N SER A 108 -11.41 -3.49 14.10
CA SER A 108 -10.89 -4.69 14.76
C SER A 108 -9.37 -4.75 14.69
N ARG A 109 -8.77 -4.46 13.53
CA ARG A 109 -7.31 -4.37 13.37
C ARG A 109 -6.72 -3.26 14.25
N PHE A 110 -7.35 -2.08 14.27
CA PHE A 110 -6.92 -0.97 15.12
C PHE A 110 -6.89 -1.36 16.61
N ARG A 111 -7.95 -2.03 17.10
CA ARG A 111 -8.04 -2.52 18.49
C ARG A 111 -7.04 -3.62 18.83
N GLN A 112 -6.64 -4.44 17.86
CA GLN A 112 -5.62 -5.47 18.08
C GLN A 112 -4.22 -4.85 18.21
N GLN A 113 -3.94 -3.79 17.44
CA GLN A 113 -2.63 -3.13 17.41
C GLN A 113 -2.41 -2.13 18.56
N HIS A 114 -3.47 -1.58 19.14
CA HIS A 114 -3.39 -0.60 20.22
C HIS A 114 -3.95 -1.19 21.51
N SER A 115 -3.34 -0.91 22.67
CA SER A 115 -3.59 -1.57 23.97
C SER A 115 -4.95 -1.28 24.64
N GLY A 116 -6.02 -1.12 23.86
CA GLY A 116 -7.42 -1.04 24.31
C GLY A 116 -7.85 0.31 24.90
N THR A 117 -6.93 1.25 25.12
CA THR A 117 -7.22 2.59 25.66
C THR A 117 -7.62 3.59 24.58
N GLU A 118 -7.16 3.40 23.34
CA GLU A 118 -7.44 4.29 22.22
C GLU A 118 -8.77 3.94 21.55
N LYS A 119 -9.55 4.97 21.20
CA LYS A 119 -10.88 4.83 20.61
C LYS A 119 -10.99 5.65 19.34
N VAL A 120 -11.65 5.07 18.33
CA VAL A 120 -12.01 5.78 17.10
C VAL A 120 -13.05 6.85 17.43
N SER A 121 -12.65 8.12 17.35
CA SER A 121 -13.50 9.26 17.73
C SER A 121 -14.42 9.72 16.61
N SER A 122 -14.08 9.46 15.34
CA SER A 122 -14.87 9.91 14.20
C SER A 122 -14.68 9.03 12.98
N LEU A 123 -15.75 8.84 12.20
CA LEU A 123 -15.72 8.24 10.87
C LEU A 123 -16.07 9.32 9.85
N VAL A 124 -15.26 9.47 8.80
CA VAL A 124 -15.50 10.44 7.72
C VAL A 124 -16.00 9.69 6.48
N LEU A 125 -17.16 10.06 5.96
CA LEU A 125 -17.72 9.47 4.74
C LEU A 125 -17.39 10.36 3.53
N ALA A 126 -16.43 9.93 2.72
CA ALA A 126 -16.05 10.61 1.48
C ALA A 126 -16.43 9.76 0.25
N GLY A 127 -16.53 10.40 -0.91
CA GLY A 127 -16.92 9.78 -2.18
C GLY A 127 -18.42 9.79 -2.45
N GLU A 128 -18.82 9.09 -3.52
CA GLU A 128 -20.22 9.08 -4.02
C GLU A 128 -21.21 8.54 -2.98
N PHE A 129 -20.84 7.50 -2.23
CA PHE A 129 -21.70 6.89 -1.22
C PHE A 129 -22.02 7.81 -0.03
N GLY A 130 -21.10 8.72 0.31
CA GLY A 130 -21.35 9.74 1.33
C GLY A 130 -22.35 10.80 0.88
N SER A 131 -22.72 10.83 -0.41
CA SER A 131 -23.70 11.76 -0.97
C SER A 131 -25.10 11.16 -1.07
N ILE A 132 -25.28 9.87 -0.75
CA ILE A 132 -26.57 9.18 -0.82
C ILE A 132 -27.19 9.18 0.60
N PRO A 133 -28.33 9.88 0.82
CA PRO A 133 -28.92 10.03 2.17
C PRO A 133 -29.23 8.70 2.87
N TYR A 134 -29.76 7.73 2.13
CA TYR A 134 -30.06 6.40 2.69
C TYR A 134 -28.81 5.67 3.19
N VAL A 135 -27.71 5.73 2.42
CA VAL A 135 -26.46 5.08 2.80
C VAL A 135 -25.85 5.76 4.03
N GLU A 136 -25.90 7.09 4.09
CA GLU A 136 -25.46 7.84 5.27
C GLU A 136 -26.22 7.41 6.52
N ASP A 137 -27.56 7.36 6.46
CA ASP A 137 -28.41 7.00 7.60
C ASP A 137 -28.17 5.56 8.09
N GLN A 138 -28.02 4.62 7.15
CA GLN A 138 -27.73 3.22 7.46
C GLN A 138 -26.35 3.05 8.10
N ILE A 139 -25.32 3.72 7.56
CA ILE A 139 -23.99 3.72 8.17
C ILE A 139 -24.04 4.37 9.55
N ARG A 140 -24.77 5.49 9.71
CA ARG A 140 -24.95 6.16 11.00
C ARG A 140 -25.59 5.27 12.05
N THR A 141 -26.61 4.52 11.67
CA THR A 141 -27.31 3.61 12.57
C THR A 141 -26.45 2.40 12.92
N ARG A 142 -25.89 1.72 11.91
CA ARG A 142 -25.13 0.47 12.13
C ARG A 142 -23.77 0.73 12.79
N CYS A 143 -23.09 1.84 12.48
CA CYS A 143 -21.77 2.13 13.05
C CYS A 143 -21.78 2.64 14.50
N GLN A 144 -22.93 3.08 15.01
CA GLN A 144 -23.07 3.40 16.44
C GLN A 144 -22.72 2.18 17.32
N ASN A 145 -23.04 0.97 16.85
CA ASN A 145 -22.75 -0.28 17.56
C ASN A 145 -21.24 -0.58 17.67
N PHE A 146 -20.40 0.02 16.81
CA PHE A 146 -18.94 -0.16 16.86
C PHE A 146 -18.25 0.84 17.80
N GLY A 147 -18.99 1.69 18.50
CA GLY A 147 -18.44 2.68 19.42
C GLY A 147 -17.83 3.91 18.74
N ILE A 148 -18.20 4.17 17.48
CA ILE A 148 -17.86 5.42 16.78
C ILE A 148 -18.81 6.52 17.27
N SER A 149 -18.26 7.55 17.94
CA SER A 149 -19.07 8.60 18.55
C SER A 149 -19.56 9.68 17.56
N LYS A 150 -18.92 9.80 16.40
CA LYS A 150 -19.26 10.84 15.42
C LYS A 150 -19.08 10.36 13.99
N ILE A 151 -20.10 10.53 13.16
CA ILE A 151 -19.99 10.40 11.70
C ILE A 151 -20.00 11.79 11.09
N VAL A 152 -18.99 12.09 10.28
CA VAL A 152 -18.79 13.37 9.61
C VAL A 152 -18.90 13.16 8.12
N VAL A 153 -19.84 13.87 7.50
CA VAL A 153 -19.97 13.95 6.04
C VAL A 153 -19.46 15.32 5.60
N PRO A 154 -18.44 15.40 4.74
CA PRO A 154 -17.98 16.67 4.18
C PRO A 154 -19.09 17.35 3.36
N PRO A 155 -19.06 18.69 3.21
CA PRO A 155 -20.05 19.41 2.39
C PRO A 155 -20.14 18.91 0.94
N ASP A 156 -19.02 18.47 0.38
CA ASP A 156 -18.95 17.85 -0.95
C ASP A 156 -18.19 16.52 -0.82
N PRO A 157 -18.87 15.41 -0.49
CA PRO A 157 -18.22 14.13 -0.23
C PRO A 157 -17.38 13.64 -1.41
N THR A 158 -17.87 13.81 -2.64
CA THR A 158 -17.19 13.42 -3.89
C THR A 158 -15.91 14.23 -4.15
N LEU A 159 -15.86 15.48 -3.72
CA LEU A 159 -14.70 16.37 -3.90
C LEU A 159 -13.80 16.44 -2.68
N ALA A 160 -14.18 15.81 -1.56
CA ALA A 160 -13.49 15.94 -0.29
C ALA A 160 -11.99 15.59 -0.38
N VAL A 161 -11.65 14.53 -1.12
CA VAL A 161 -10.27 14.08 -1.33
C VAL A 161 -9.48 15.13 -2.13
N CYS A 162 -10.03 15.61 -3.25
CA CYS A 162 -9.37 16.63 -4.08
C CYS A 162 -9.20 17.95 -3.34
N LYS A 163 -10.22 18.39 -2.58
CA LYS A 163 -10.16 19.59 -1.75
C LYS A 163 -9.10 19.46 -0.65
N GLY A 164 -9.02 18.30 0.01
CA GLY A 164 -7.98 18.01 1.00
C GLY A 164 -6.57 18.08 0.40
N GLY A 165 -6.37 17.48 -0.78
CA GLY A 165 -5.10 17.54 -1.50
C GLY A 165 -4.71 18.96 -1.90
N LEU A 166 -5.66 19.76 -2.39
CA LEU A 166 -5.42 21.16 -2.77
C LEU A 166 -5.09 22.04 -1.56
N LEU A 167 -5.83 21.89 -0.45
CA LEU A 167 -5.55 22.63 0.79
C LEU A 167 -4.13 22.35 1.29
N ARG A 168 -3.72 21.08 1.25
CA ARG A 168 -2.36 20.66 1.61
C ARG A 168 -1.30 21.30 0.72
N LEU A 169 -1.51 21.33 -0.60
CA LEU A 169 -0.60 21.98 -1.54
C LEU A 169 -0.46 23.49 -1.25
N ILE A 170 -1.58 24.16 -0.97
CA ILE A 170 -1.59 25.59 -0.65
C ILE A 170 -0.81 25.86 0.64
N GLU A 171 -0.97 25.03 1.66
CA GLU A 171 -0.22 25.14 2.93
C GLU A 171 1.27 24.94 2.72
N HIS A 172 1.66 23.97 1.91
CA HIS A 172 3.06 23.71 1.56
C HIS A 172 3.70 24.93 0.88
N VAL A 173 3.07 25.45 -0.18
CA VAL A 173 3.56 26.63 -0.92
C VAL A 173 3.64 27.86 -0.02
N LYS A 174 2.64 28.06 0.86
CA LYS A 174 2.64 29.18 1.81
C LYS A 174 3.78 29.09 2.83
N ALA A 175 4.14 27.89 3.25
CA ALA A 175 5.23 27.72 4.19
C ALA A 175 6.61 27.91 3.55
N GLU A 176 6.82 27.34 2.36
CA GLU A 176 8.04 27.57 1.56
C GLU A 176 8.26 29.06 1.30
N SER A 177 7.20 29.77 0.91
CA SER A 177 7.25 31.22 0.64
C SER A 177 7.58 32.07 1.88
N ARG A 178 7.41 31.54 3.10
CA ARG A 178 7.68 32.24 4.36
C ARG A 178 9.03 31.87 4.97
N GLY A 179 9.83 31.03 4.32
CA GLY A 179 11.11 30.54 4.85
C GLY A 179 10.96 29.69 6.13
N ASN A 180 9.72 29.34 6.49
CA ASN A 180 9.44 28.44 7.59
C ASN A 180 9.42 27.02 7.03
N LYS A 181 9.99 26.05 7.78
CA LYS A 181 9.68 24.64 7.54
C LYS A 181 8.15 24.52 7.55
N ALA A 182 7.58 23.87 6.53
CA ALA A 182 6.17 23.58 6.45
C ALA A 182 5.66 23.15 7.83
N VAL A 183 4.70 23.91 8.38
CA VAL A 183 3.97 23.46 9.56
C VAL A 183 3.23 22.23 9.07
N GLU A 184 3.79 21.06 9.37
CA GLU A 184 3.18 19.77 9.11
C GLU A 184 1.90 19.70 9.93
N ILE A 185 0.78 20.11 9.33
CA ILE A 185 -0.53 19.95 9.96
C ILE A 185 -0.79 18.44 10.04
N GLY A 186 -0.60 17.89 11.23
CA GLY A 186 -1.28 16.69 11.70
C GLY A 186 -0.89 15.37 11.03
N SER A 187 0.36 15.20 10.61
CA SER A 187 0.85 13.87 10.20
C SER A 187 2.23 13.65 10.80
N LYS A 188 2.29 13.32 12.10
CA LYS A 188 3.24 12.26 12.43
C LYS A 188 2.81 11.08 11.57
N PRO A 189 3.69 10.50 10.74
CA PRO A 189 3.33 9.31 10.01
C PRO A 189 3.47 8.14 10.98
N GLU A 190 2.54 8.09 11.94
CA GLU A 190 2.26 6.91 12.76
C GLU A 190 1.63 5.80 11.88
N SER A 191 1.43 6.04 10.57
CA SER A 191 0.70 5.16 9.64
C SER A 191 1.54 4.43 8.59
N HIS A 192 2.87 4.44 8.64
CA HIS A 192 3.65 3.44 7.92
C HIS A 192 3.89 2.27 8.86
N GLY A 193 2.98 1.28 8.81
CA GLY A 193 3.05 0.04 9.60
C GLY A 193 4.15 -0.93 9.16
N THR A 194 4.97 -0.53 8.19
CA THR A 194 6.02 -1.36 7.60
C THR A 194 7.38 -0.90 8.09
N SER A 195 8.14 -1.83 8.66
CA SER A 195 9.55 -1.63 8.97
C SER A 195 10.41 -1.99 7.77
N TYR A 196 11.52 -1.28 7.59
CA TYR A 196 12.48 -1.51 6.52
C TYR A 196 13.87 -1.79 7.09
N GLY A 197 14.50 -2.84 6.57
CA GLY A 197 15.79 -3.32 7.04
C GLY A 197 16.73 -3.65 5.89
N PHE A 198 18.02 -3.51 6.14
CA PHE A 198 19.05 -3.87 5.18
C PHE A 198 19.60 -5.26 5.44
N LEU A 199 19.86 -6.01 4.38
CA LEU A 199 20.61 -7.26 4.51
C LEU A 199 22.11 -6.96 4.70
N MET A 200 22.66 -7.41 5.81
CA MET A 200 24.02 -7.09 6.26
C MET A 200 24.85 -8.31 6.61
N LYS A 201 26.17 -8.12 6.51
CA LYS A 201 27.15 -9.03 7.10
C LYS A 201 27.39 -8.61 8.55
N ARG A 202 27.06 -9.46 9.52
CA ARG A 202 27.34 -9.24 10.95
C ARG A 202 28.49 -10.13 11.41
N ALA A 203 29.48 -9.56 12.09
CA ALA A 203 30.58 -10.34 12.66
C ALA A 203 30.07 -11.21 13.82
N THR A 204 30.54 -12.45 13.91
CA THR A 204 30.21 -13.32 15.06
C THR A 204 31.00 -12.90 16.30
N PHE A 205 30.36 -13.00 17.46
CA PHE A 205 31.00 -12.66 18.75
C PHE A 205 31.62 -13.88 19.46
N GLY A 206 31.95 -14.93 18.70
CA GLY A 206 32.57 -16.16 19.20
C GLY A 206 31.61 -17.35 19.25
N PRO A 207 32.02 -18.47 19.88
CA PRO A 207 31.31 -19.76 19.81
C PRO A 207 29.97 -19.81 20.57
N ASN A 208 29.67 -18.81 21.40
CA ASN A 208 28.40 -18.73 22.13
C ASN A 208 27.31 -17.96 21.36
N ASP A 209 27.61 -17.48 20.15
CA ASP A 209 26.62 -16.82 19.31
C ASP A 209 25.67 -17.91 18.75
N PRO A 210 24.36 -17.85 19.04
CA PRO A 210 23.41 -18.89 18.60
C PRO A 210 23.35 -19.04 17.07
N GLU A 211 23.75 -18.00 16.34
CA GLU A 211 23.75 -17.95 14.88
C GLU A 211 25.15 -18.25 14.28
N SER A 212 26.14 -18.60 15.12
CA SER A 212 27.53 -18.86 14.68
C SER A 212 27.65 -19.98 13.65
N SER A 213 26.74 -20.95 13.64
CA SER A 213 26.68 -22.04 12.66
C SER A 213 26.39 -21.56 11.24
N LEU A 214 25.81 -20.36 11.07
CA LEU A 214 25.51 -19.75 9.77
C LEU A 214 26.66 -18.85 9.26
N ALA A 215 27.75 -18.76 10.02
CA ALA A 215 28.82 -17.82 9.73
C ALA A 215 29.78 -18.35 8.65
N THR A 216 30.07 -17.49 7.67
CA THR A 216 31.04 -17.77 6.60
C THR A 216 32.28 -16.91 6.80
N GLN A 217 33.46 -17.47 6.50
CA GLN A 217 34.71 -16.74 6.57
C GLN A 217 34.84 -15.76 5.38
N ASP A 218 35.11 -14.49 5.66
CA ASP A 218 35.38 -13.47 4.65
C ASP A 218 36.80 -13.62 4.10
N PRO A 219 37.00 -13.69 2.77
CA PRO A 219 38.30 -13.99 2.18
C PRO A 219 39.31 -12.84 2.33
N LEU A 220 38.87 -11.61 2.59
CA LEU A 220 39.75 -10.44 2.67
C LEU A 220 40.34 -10.24 4.06
N ASP A 221 39.55 -10.45 5.12
CA ASP A 221 40.02 -10.27 6.50
C ASP A 221 40.12 -11.56 7.33
N GLY A 222 39.64 -12.69 6.81
CA GLY A 222 39.68 -14.00 7.46
C GLY A 222 38.74 -14.15 8.65
N LYS A 223 37.82 -13.19 8.89
CA LYS A 223 36.86 -13.24 9.99
C LYS A 223 35.55 -13.90 9.57
N PHE A 224 34.83 -14.44 10.54
CA PHE A 224 33.52 -15.07 10.31
C PHE A 224 32.37 -14.06 10.41
N TYR A 225 31.47 -14.10 9.43
CA TYR A 225 30.31 -13.23 9.34
C TYR A 225 29.04 -14.02 9.02
N ILE A 226 27.93 -13.65 9.65
CA ILE A 226 26.58 -14.08 9.28
C ILE A 226 26.10 -13.17 8.14
N THR A 227 25.77 -13.73 6.99
CA THR A 227 25.46 -12.97 5.76
C THR A 227 23.98 -12.67 5.54
N ASN A 228 23.10 -13.37 6.27
CA ASN A 228 21.64 -13.27 6.12
C ASN A 228 21.00 -12.47 7.26
N HIS A 229 21.76 -11.61 7.93
CA HIS A 229 21.27 -10.79 9.04
C HIS A 229 20.56 -9.55 8.50
N ILE A 230 19.38 -9.25 9.01
CA ILE A 230 18.64 -8.03 8.67
C ILE A 230 18.82 -7.00 9.78
N GLU A 231 19.36 -5.84 9.42
CA GLU A 231 19.43 -4.69 10.30
C GLU A 231 18.22 -3.79 10.03
N TRP A 232 17.21 -3.84 10.90
CA TRP A 232 16.00 -3.01 10.81
C TRP A 232 16.29 -1.56 11.18
N THR A 233 16.66 -0.75 10.18
CA THR A 233 17.05 0.65 10.39
C THR A 233 15.85 1.57 10.54
N LEU A 234 14.81 1.41 9.70
CA LEU A 234 13.63 2.26 9.72
C LEU A 234 12.45 1.47 10.26
N THR A 235 12.12 1.67 11.53
CA THR A 235 10.95 1.02 12.14
C THR A 235 9.66 1.75 11.80
N ALA A 236 8.55 1.00 11.75
CA ALA A 236 7.21 1.55 11.60
C ALA A 236 6.98 2.79 12.48
N GLY A 237 6.39 3.84 11.91
CA GLY A 237 6.17 5.13 12.57
C GLY A 237 7.27 6.18 12.41
N ASN A 238 8.45 5.82 11.88
CA ASN A 238 9.54 6.77 11.59
C ASN A 238 9.57 7.17 10.11
N ILE A 239 9.90 8.44 9.83
CA ILE A 239 10.02 8.99 8.46
C ILE A 239 11.40 8.84 7.85
N SER A 240 12.42 8.76 8.69
CA SER A 240 13.79 8.79 8.24
C SER A 240 14.67 8.02 9.19
N ALA A 241 15.61 7.27 8.64
CA ALA A 241 16.65 6.63 9.41
C ALA A 241 17.92 6.57 8.58
N SER A 242 19.07 6.49 9.24
CA SER A 242 20.36 6.40 8.55
C SER A 242 21.09 5.14 8.97
N GLN A 243 21.74 4.52 7.99
CA GLN A 243 22.47 3.29 8.17
C GLN A 243 23.89 3.44 7.67
N LYS A 244 24.84 3.10 8.54
CA LYS A 244 26.26 3.12 8.20
C LYS A 244 26.69 1.77 7.66
N PHE A 245 27.49 1.82 6.60
CA PHE A 245 28.05 0.69 5.91
C PHE A 245 29.57 0.75 5.94
N ARG A 246 30.18 -0.42 6.12
CA ARG A 246 31.61 -0.64 5.95
C ARG A 246 31.80 -1.70 4.87
N ARG A 247 32.33 -1.30 3.72
CA ARG A 247 32.58 -2.21 2.60
C ARG A 247 34.08 -2.38 2.35
N LYS A 248 34.44 -3.56 1.84
CA LYS A 248 35.81 -3.93 1.49
C LYS A 248 35.89 -4.24 0.00
N PHE A 249 37.01 -3.94 -0.63
CA PHE A 249 37.27 -4.32 -2.02
C PHE A 249 38.77 -4.47 -2.27
N ALA A 250 39.12 -5.27 -3.29
CA ALA A 250 40.50 -5.54 -3.65
C ALA A 250 41.18 -4.30 -4.30
N PRO A 251 42.49 -4.12 -4.13
CA PRO A 251 43.23 -3.10 -4.86
C PRO A 251 43.31 -3.44 -6.36
N PRO A 252 43.48 -2.44 -7.24
CA PRO A 252 43.80 -2.69 -8.64
C PRO A 252 45.07 -3.54 -8.79
N THR A 253 45.01 -4.53 -9.69
CA THR A 253 46.15 -5.39 -10.06
C THR A 253 46.38 -5.33 -11.56
N SER A 254 47.49 -5.91 -12.06
CA SER A 254 47.73 -6.04 -13.50
C SER A 254 46.65 -6.86 -14.21
N GLU A 255 46.09 -7.85 -13.52
CA GLU A 255 45.03 -8.73 -14.04
C GLU A 255 43.64 -8.10 -13.93
N ASN A 256 43.42 -7.27 -12.90
CA ASN A 256 42.18 -6.54 -12.69
C ASN A 256 42.46 -5.06 -12.36
N PRO A 257 42.66 -4.22 -13.38
CA PRO A 257 42.98 -2.80 -13.18
C PRO A 257 41.78 -1.98 -12.65
N TYR A 258 40.56 -2.49 -12.79
CA TYR A 258 39.33 -1.80 -12.39
C TYR A 258 38.44 -2.72 -11.53
N PRO A 259 38.85 -3.02 -10.29
CA PRO A 259 38.04 -3.83 -9.39
C PRO A 259 36.66 -3.19 -9.18
N PRO A 260 35.57 -3.97 -9.15
CA PRO A 260 34.23 -3.45 -9.00
C PRO A 260 34.08 -2.70 -7.67
N ARG A 261 33.56 -1.48 -7.74
CA ARG A 261 33.31 -0.59 -6.60
C ARG A 261 31.83 -0.20 -6.51
N VAL A 262 30.98 -1.12 -6.93
CA VAL A 262 29.52 -1.05 -6.80
C VAL A 262 29.09 -2.02 -5.72
N PHE A 263 28.33 -1.55 -4.74
CA PHE A 263 27.91 -2.35 -3.59
C PHE A 263 26.40 -2.54 -3.57
N PRO A 264 25.89 -3.66 -4.12
CA PRO A 264 24.47 -4.00 -4.00
C PRO A 264 24.13 -4.29 -2.54
N THR A 265 23.02 -3.74 -2.07
CA THR A 265 22.49 -3.91 -0.73
C THR A 265 20.98 -4.13 -0.79
N PRO A 266 20.51 -5.37 -0.61
CA PRO A 266 19.08 -5.67 -0.57
C PRO A 266 18.40 -5.02 0.64
N ILE A 267 17.20 -4.52 0.42
CA ILE A 267 16.33 -3.92 1.43
C ILE A 267 15.05 -4.75 1.53
N PHE A 268 14.75 -5.15 2.75
CA PHE A 268 13.58 -5.93 3.11
C PHE A 268 12.55 -5.06 3.83
N SER A 269 11.29 -5.45 3.68
CA SER A 269 10.15 -4.88 4.39
C SER A 269 9.44 -5.96 5.20
N SER A 270 8.92 -5.60 6.37
CA SER A 270 8.03 -6.44 7.18
C SER A 270 6.95 -5.59 7.85
N GLU A 271 5.74 -6.12 7.94
CA GLU A 271 4.59 -5.49 8.62
C GLU A 271 4.46 -5.96 10.08
N GLU A 272 5.42 -6.74 10.58
CA GLU A 272 5.44 -7.24 11.94
C GLU A 272 5.71 -6.14 12.97
N SER A 273 5.25 -6.38 14.21
CA SER A 273 5.56 -5.51 15.33
C SER A 273 7.07 -5.49 15.60
N LYS A 274 7.57 -4.39 16.17
CA LYS A 274 9.01 -4.18 16.43
C LYS A 274 9.67 -5.35 17.19
N ASP A 275 8.94 -5.99 18.10
CA ASP A 275 9.45 -7.10 18.92
C ASP A 275 9.43 -8.46 18.20
N ALA A 276 8.66 -8.57 17.11
CA ALA A 276 8.53 -9.77 16.28
C ALA A 276 9.38 -9.72 15.00
N LEU A 277 10.10 -8.62 14.74
CA LEU A 277 10.92 -8.47 13.54
C LEU A 277 12.04 -9.53 13.50
N PRO A 278 12.14 -10.31 12.41
CA PRO A 278 13.13 -11.38 12.31
C PRO A 278 14.53 -10.79 12.13
N ARG A 279 15.49 -11.32 12.89
CA ARG A 279 16.90 -10.90 12.80
C ARG A 279 17.65 -11.57 11.64
N ILE A 280 17.23 -12.78 11.30
CA ILE A 280 17.74 -13.54 10.17
C ILE A 280 16.65 -13.58 9.12
N LEU A 281 17.04 -13.46 7.86
CA LEU A 281 16.14 -13.55 6.72
C LEU A 281 15.34 -14.86 6.75
N ASP A 282 14.02 -14.73 6.73
CA ASP A 282 13.05 -15.82 6.71
C ASP A 282 11.95 -15.57 5.65
N SER A 283 10.91 -16.40 5.66
CA SER A 283 9.77 -16.31 4.74
C SER A 283 8.84 -15.12 4.99
N GLU A 284 8.90 -14.51 6.17
CA GLU A 284 8.01 -13.41 6.57
C GLU A 284 8.55 -12.04 6.13
N CYS A 285 9.81 -12.02 5.66
CA CYS A 285 10.42 -10.87 5.04
C CYS A 285 9.96 -10.74 3.58
N ARG A 286 9.84 -9.50 3.09
CA ARG A 286 9.63 -9.24 1.66
C ARG A 286 10.78 -8.44 1.09
N LEU A 287 11.40 -8.88 0.00
CA LEU A 287 12.39 -8.08 -0.72
C LEU A 287 11.67 -6.93 -1.42
N LEU A 288 12.06 -5.71 -1.10
CA LEU A 288 11.45 -4.50 -1.64
C LEU A 288 12.26 -3.96 -2.82
N CYS A 289 13.54 -3.71 -2.58
CA CYS A 289 14.46 -3.18 -3.58
C CYS A 289 15.89 -3.61 -3.28
N ASN A 290 16.76 -3.48 -4.28
CA ASN A 290 18.20 -3.56 -4.13
C ASN A 290 18.78 -2.19 -4.48
N ILE A 291 19.51 -1.58 -3.54
CA ILE A 291 20.25 -0.35 -3.80
C ILE A 291 21.65 -0.70 -4.24
N GLU A 292 22.16 -0.01 -5.25
CA GLU A 292 23.52 -0.14 -5.75
C GLU A 292 24.24 1.17 -5.55
N VAL A 293 25.17 1.18 -4.59
CA VAL A 293 26.01 2.36 -4.32
C VAL A 293 27.28 2.23 -5.15
N ASP A 294 27.47 3.15 -6.10
CA ASP A 294 28.67 3.22 -6.93
C ASP A 294 29.64 4.29 -6.40
N ILE A 295 30.82 3.83 -5.99
CA ILE A 295 31.91 4.72 -5.55
C ILE A 295 33.10 4.69 -6.52
N SER A 296 32.91 4.23 -7.74
CA SER A 296 33.97 4.13 -8.76
C SER A 296 34.53 5.51 -9.14
N SER A 297 33.72 6.55 -9.04
CA SER A 297 34.14 7.94 -9.28
C SER A 297 35.04 8.51 -8.18
N LEU A 298 35.07 7.92 -6.99
CA LEU A 298 35.89 8.39 -5.88
C LEU A 298 37.35 7.93 -6.02
N PRO A 299 38.33 8.79 -5.71
CA PRO A 299 39.75 8.44 -5.76
C PRO A 299 40.14 7.48 -4.63
N LEU A 300 41.04 6.54 -4.92
CA LEU A 300 41.48 5.53 -3.95
C LEU A 300 42.12 6.10 -2.68
N SER A 301 42.66 7.33 -2.76
CA SER A 301 43.21 8.05 -1.62
C SER A 301 42.20 8.36 -0.52
N MET A 302 40.89 8.34 -0.84
CA MET A 302 39.81 8.51 0.14
C MET A 302 39.51 7.23 0.94
N PHE A 303 40.09 6.10 0.54
CA PHE A 303 39.84 4.81 1.18
C PHE A 303 41.03 4.34 2.01
N LYS A 304 40.73 3.56 3.05
CA LYS A 304 41.76 3.06 3.96
C LYS A 304 42.33 1.74 3.45
N LEU A 305 43.58 1.75 3.01
CA LEU A 305 44.30 0.52 2.65
C LEU A 305 44.70 -0.27 3.91
N LYS A 306 44.29 -1.54 3.97
CA LYS A 306 44.59 -2.50 5.03
C LYS A 306 45.59 -3.54 4.56
N ASN A 307 46.23 -4.20 5.54
CA ASN A 307 47.25 -5.23 5.35
C ASN A 307 48.47 -4.81 4.50
N ARG A 308 48.77 -3.50 4.40
CA ARG A 308 49.86 -2.95 3.57
C ARG A 308 51.29 -3.30 4.03
N HIS A 309 51.46 -3.72 5.29
CA HIS A 309 52.78 -3.98 5.87
C HIS A 309 53.22 -5.42 5.62
N TRP A 310 54.53 -5.62 5.44
CA TRP A 310 55.17 -6.91 5.10
C TRP A 310 54.88 -8.05 6.09
N TYR A 311 54.58 -7.74 7.34
CA TYR A 311 54.27 -8.73 8.38
C TYR A 311 52.80 -9.18 8.39
N ASN A 312 51.93 -8.60 7.55
CA ASN A 312 50.56 -9.09 7.40
C ASN A 312 50.55 -10.26 6.41
N ARG A 313 50.00 -11.39 6.83
CA ARG A 313 49.91 -12.61 6.00
C ARG A 313 48.71 -12.63 5.04
N GLY A 314 47.72 -11.75 5.26
CA GLY A 314 46.51 -11.67 4.44
C GLY A 314 46.64 -10.68 3.27
N PRO A 315 45.76 -10.78 2.25
CA PRO A 315 45.79 -9.89 1.10
C PRO A 315 45.58 -8.43 1.50
N MET A 316 46.13 -7.51 0.71
CA MET A 316 45.83 -6.08 0.83
C MET A 316 44.40 -5.82 0.35
N TYR A 317 43.67 -4.92 1.03
CA TYR A 317 42.32 -4.53 0.63
C TYR A 317 42.03 -3.09 1.06
N TYR A 318 41.14 -2.42 0.34
CA TYR A 318 40.61 -1.12 0.71
C TYR A 318 39.36 -1.27 1.57
N VAL A 319 39.17 -0.32 2.47
CA VAL A 319 37.95 -0.17 3.28
C VAL A 319 37.36 1.21 3.04
N VAL A 320 36.06 1.24 2.80
CA VAL A 320 35.25 2.46 2.70
C VAL A 320 34.15 2.41 3.74
N ASP A 321 33.95 3.53 4.43
CA ASP A 321 32.84 3.75 5.35
C ASP A 321 31.92 4.80 4.71
N PHE A 322 30.62 4.49 4.61
CA PHE A 322 29.62 5.40 4.06
C PHE A 322 28.28 5.23 4.78
N GLU A 323 27.34 6.14 4.52
CA GLU A 323 26.01 6.13 5.11
C GLU A 323 24.96 6.20 4.01
N VAL A 324 23.88 5.42 4.16
CA VAL A 324 22.67 5.55 3.36
C VAL A 324 21.56 6.00 4.27
N LYS A 325 20.89 7.10 3.89
CA LYS A 325 19.68 7.56 4.58
C LYS A 325 18.46 7.04 3.83
N LEU A 326 17.58 6.36 4.56
CA LEU A 326 16.23 6.03 4.12
C LEU A 326 15.31 7.17 4.49
N LEU A 327 14.52 7.61 3.53
CA LEU A 327 13.53 8.64 3.69
C LEU A 327 12.21 8.10 3.13
N VAL A 328 11.19 8.02 3.98
CA VAL A 328 9.82 7.77 3.55
C VAL A 328 9.17 9.11 3.29
N ASP A 329 8.66 9.30 2.08
CA ASP A 329 7.79 10.43 1.78
C ASP A 329 6.53 10.31 2.65
N PRO A 330 6.31 11.22 3.61
CA PRO A 330 5.18 11.12 4.53
C PRO A 330 3.80 11.25 3.85
N GLN A 331 3.78 11.67 2.57
CA GLN A 331 2.59 11.96 1.78
C GLN A 331 2.25 10.82 0.82
N ARG A 332 3.27 10.21 0.20
CA ARG A 332 3.09 9.13 -0.79
C ARG A 332 3.40 7.75 -0.23
N GLY A 333 4.16 7.67 0.87
CA GLY A 333 4.76 6.42 1.34
C GLY A 333 5.88 5.91 0.42
N ASP A 334 6.28 6.71 -0.57
CA ASP A 334 7.38 6.39 -1.47
C ASP A 334 8.70 6.43 -0.69
N LEU A 335 9.55 5.41 -0.86
CA LEU A 335 10.89 5.42 -0.28
C LEU A 335 11.87 6.09 -1.25
N SER A 336 12.70 6.94 -0.67
CA SER A 336 13.84 7.55 -1.32
C SER A 336 15.10 7.32 -0.50
N PHE A 337 16.25 7.38 -1.17
CA PHE A 337 17.54 7.04 -0.60
C PHE A 337 18.52 8.15 -0.88
N GLU A 338 19.29 8.53 0.14
CA GLU A 338 20.42 9.44 -0.02
C GLU A 338 21.72 8.72 0.31
N PHE A 339 22.72 8.89 -0.55
CA PHE A 339 24.07 8.39 -0.31
C PHE A 339 24.94 9.49 0.29
N TRP A 340 25.62 9.17 1.40
CA TRP A 340 26.47 10.07 2.15
C TRP A 340 27.86 9.46 2.36
N HIS A 341 28.91 10.22 2.11
CA HIS A 341 30.29 9.82 2.35
C HIS A 341 31.06 10.97 3.01
N GLN A 342 31.73 10.70 4.14
CA GLN A 342 32.44 11.72 4.93
C GLN A 342 31.56 12.94 5.27
N ASP A 343 30.33 12.69 5.71
CA ASP A 343 29.32 13.70 6.06
C ASP A 343 28.89 14.65 4.91
N VAL A 344 29.22 14.29 3.66
CA VAL A 344 28.79 15.01 2.46
C VAL A 344 27.79 14.16 1.69
N ARG A 345 26.65 14.77 1.32
CA ARG A 345 25.68 14.15 0.42
C ARG A 345 26.29 14.03 -0.98
N MET A 346 26.30 12.81 -1.49
CA MET A 346 26.79 12.49 -2.81
C MET A 346 25.71 12.76 -3.86
N LYS A 347 26.12 12.85 -5.12
CA LYS A 347 25.19 13.04 -6.24
C LYS A 347 24.26 11.83 -6.37
N ASP A 348 23.04 12.09 -6.85
CA ASP A 348 22.00 11.05 -6.96
C ASP A 348 22.36 9.95 -7.99
N ASP A 349 23.29 10.20 -8.92
CA ASP A 349 23.81 9.20 -9.87
C ASP A 349 24.69 8.13 -9.21
N CYS A 350 25.15 8.36 -7.98
CA CYS A 350 25.98 7.42 -7.23
C CYS A 350 25.16 6.34 -6.49
N ILE A 351 23.82 6.41 -6.55
CA ILE A 351 22.91 5.41 -5.98
C ILE A 351 21.83 5.04 -6.99
N THR A 352 21.80 3.77 -7.39
CA THR A 352 20.76 3.23 -8.26
C THR A 352 19.84 2.33 -7.45
N VAL A 353 18.53 2.39 -7.70
CA VAL A 353 17.53 1.57 -7.00
C VAL A 353 16.86 0.65 -7.99
N LYS A 354 16.93 -0.66 -7.73
CA LYS A 354 16.18 -1.68 -8.47
C LYS A 354 15.04 -2.20 -7.61
N TRP A 355 13.80 -1.92 -8.02
CA TRP A 355 12.58 -2.39 -7.35
C TRP A 355 12.22 -3.80 -7.80
N TYR A 356 11.61 -4.57 -6.89
CA TYR A 356 11.21 -5.95 -7.14
C TYR A 356 9.69 -6.12 -6.99
N SER A 357 9.09 -6.91 -7.88
CA SER A 357 7.71 -7.36 -7.73
C SER A 357 7.59 -8.37 -6.58
N LYS A 358 6.35 -8.72 -6.22
CA LYS A 358 6.12 -9.74 -5.18
C LYS A 358 6.67 -11.11 -5.62
N GLU A 359 6.47 -11.47 -6.88
CA GLU A 359 6.92 -12.74 -7.45
C GLU A 359 8.45 -12.84 -7.48
N GLU A 360 9.12 -11.75 -7.87
CA GLU A 360 10.59 -11.70 -7.86
C GLU A 360 11.17 -11.75 -6.44
N SER A 361 10.47 -11.14 -5.47
CA SER A 361 10.81 -11.23 -4.05
C SER A 361 10.74 -12.68 -3.55
N ASP A 362 9.63 -13.36 -3.83
CA ASP A 362 9.40 -14.73 -3.37
C ASP A 362 10.45 -15.69 -3.96
N GLN A 363 10.81 -15.50 -5.23
CA GLN A 363 11.88 -16.26 -5.87
C GLN A 363 13.24 -15.98 -5.21
N PHE A 364 13.59 -14.71 -4.98
CA PHE A 364 14.85 -14.35 -4.34
C PHE A 364 15.00 -14.97 -2.94
N ILE A 365 13.94 -14.89 -2.14
CA ILE A 365 13.93 -15.45 -0.78
C ILE A 365 14.08 -16.96 -0.83
N LYS A 366 13.34 -17.63 -1.71
CA LYS A 366 13.45 -19.08 -1.91
C LYS A 366 14.88 -19.48 -2.29
N GLU A 367 15.48 -18.81 -3.26
CA GLU A 367 16.87 -19.06 -3.66
C GLU A 367 17.86 -18.80 -2.52
N LYS A 368 17.65 -17.78 -1.69
CA LYS A 368 18.52 -17.48 -0.55
C LYS A 368 18.39 -18.47 0.60
N LEU A 369 17.18 -18.96 0.87
CA LEU A 369 16.94 -19.97 1.89
C LEU A 369 17.45 -21.34 1.43
N GLU A 370 17.30 -21.69 0.15
CA GLU A 370 17.81 -22.94 -0.43
C GLU A 370 19.35 -22.93 -0.55
N ASN A 371 19.94 -21.80 -0.99
CA ASN A 371 21.38 -21.64 -1.14
C ASN A 371 22.09 -21.21 0.16
N GLY A 372 21.37 -20.93 1.25
CA GLY A 372 21.94 -20.68 2.59
C GLY A 372 22.78 -21.85 3.11
N ASN A 373 22.69 -23.03 2.48
CA ASN A 373 23.53 -24.19 2.70
C ASN A 373 24.77 -24.26 1.78
N THR A 374 25.05 -23.24 0.97
CA THR A 374 26.21 -23.24 0.06
C THR A 374 26.91 -21.87 0.07
N PRO A 375 28.20 -21.81 0.47
CA PRO A 375 28.91 -20.54 0.58
C PRO A 375 29.11 -19.93 -0.82
N GLN A 376 28.48 -18.78 -1.08
CA GLN A 376 28.76 -17.98 -2.27
C GLN A 376 30.01 -17.15 -2.05
N VAL A 377 31.04 -17.51 -2.81
CA VAL A 377 32.29 -16.77 -2.98
C VAL A 377 31.99 -15.47 -3.73
N SER A 378 32.31 -14.33 -3.12
CA SER A 378 32.47 -13.04 -3.80
C SER A 378 33.82 -12.45 -3.43
#